data_AF-A0A916GDI5-F1
#
_entry.id   AF-A0A916GDI5-F1
#
_cell.length_a   1.000
_cell.length_b   1.000
_cell.length_c   1.000
_cell.angle_alpha   90.00
_cell.angle_beta   90.00
_cell.angle_gamma   90.00
#
_symmetry.space_group_name_H-M   'P 1'
#
loop_
_entity.id
_entity.type
_entity.pdbx_description
1 polymer ?
#
loop_
_entity_poly.entity_id
_entity_poly.type
_entity_poly.pdbx_seq_one_letter_code
_entity_poly.pdbx_strand_id
1 'polypeptide(L)'
;MIPLAFRKSTMQNTINHEEINMLRSEVELLMKERHALLKVTGAAAGLIAELDSHDLPQRTVEAAELLATSINNLTEESLQDALNAVQAAIVN
;
A
#
# COMPACT_ATOMS: atom_id res chain seq x y z
N MET A 1 29.92 42.05 7.15
CA MET A 1 28.53 42.14 7.65
C MET A 1 27.60 41.68 6.54
N ILE A 2 27.02 40.48 6.65
CA ILE A 2 26.14 39.94 5.59
C ILE A 2 24.75 40.59 5.72
N PRO A 3 24.11 41.05 4.62
CA PRO A 3 22.80 41.70 4.70
C PRO A 3 21.73 40.78 5.31
N LEU A 4 20.91 41.31 6.22
CA LEU A 4 19.83 40.57 6.89
C LEU A 4 18.81 39.97 5.88
N ALA A 5 18.61 40.63 4.74
CA ALA A 5 17.77 40.15 3.64
C ALA A 5 18.34 38.85 3.00
N PHE A 6 19.66 38.77 2.82
CA PHE A 6 20.31 37.57 2.29
C PHE A 6 20.15 36.38 3.25
N ARG A 7 20.36 36.62 4.55
CA ARG A 7 20.19 35.59 5.59
C ARG A 7 18.74 35.10 5.70
N LYS A 8 17.75 36.00 5.51
CA LYS A 8 16.33 35.64 5.49
C LYS A 8 15.96 34.79 4.26
N SER A 9 16.42 35.18 3.06
CA SER A 9 16.17 34.40 1.84
C SER A 9 16.82 33.01 1.88
N THR A 10 18.02 32.87 2.46
CA THR A 10 18.64 31.56 2.64
C THR A 10 17.88 30.68 3.63
N MET A 11 17.42 31.24 4.77
CA MET A 11 16.62 30.48 5.74
C MET A 11 15.25 30.06 5.18
N GLN A 12 14.58 30.93 4.42
CA GLN A 12 13.31 30.59 3.78
C GLN A 12 13.49 29.45 2.76
N ASN A 13 14.60 29.48 2.01
CA ASN A 13 14.89 28.45 1.01
C ASN A 13 15.25 27.10 1.66
N THR A 14 15.98 27.09 2.78
CA THR A 14 16.29 25.84 3.50
C THR A 14 15.05 25.21 4.12
N ILE A 15 14.16 26.01 4.71
CA ILE A 15 12.89 25.52 5.28
C ILE A 15 12.03 24.87 4.17
N ASN A 16 11.91 25.52 3.01
CA ASN A 16 11.17 24.95 1.87
C ASN A 16 11.78 23.62 1.38
N HIS A 17 13.11 23.47 1.38
CA HIS A 17 13.77 22.22 1.00
C HIS A 17 13.54 21.11 2.03
N GLU A 18 13.55 21.44 3.32
CA GLU A 18 13.26 20.49 4.40
C GLU A 18 11.80 20.01 4.34
N GLU A 19 10.84 20.91 4.13
CA GLU A 19 9.43 20.56 3.95
C GLU A 19 9.21 19.65 2.74
N ILE A 20 9.84 19.94 1.60
CA ILE A 20 9.78 19.09 0.41
C ILE A 20 10.37 17.70 0.68
N ASN A 21 11.50 17.63 1.39
CA ASN A 21 12.13 16.36 1.74
C ASN A 21 11.27 15.54 2.71
N MET A 22 10.65 16.19 3.69
CA MET A 22 9.73 15.56 4.63
C MET A 22 8.50 15.00 3.91
N LEU A 23 7.87 15.76 3.01
CA LEU A 23 6.75 15.29 2.20
C LEU A 23 7.12 14.10 1.31
N ARG A 24 8.30 14.13 0.68
CA ARG A 24 8.80 12.99 -0.11
C ARG A 24 8.98 11.75 0.75
N SER A 25 9.57 11.90 1.93
CA SER A 25 9.75 10.79 2.87
C SER A 25 8.40 10.19 3.29
N GLU A 26 7.41 11.03 3.54
CA GLU A 26 6.06 10.57 3.92
C GLU A 26 5.39 9.81 2.78
N VAL A 27 5.47 10.32 1.55
CA VAL A 27 4.95 9.62 0.36
C VAL A 27 5.66 8.29 0.16
N GLU A 28 6.98 8.23 0.31
CA GLU A 28 7.72 6.97 0.19
C GLU A 28 7.30 5.94 1.25
N LEU A 29 7.07 6.39 2.49
CA LEU A 29 6.56 5.55 3.56
C LEU A 29 5.15 5.03 3.25
N LEU A 30 4.24 5.90 2.80
CA LEU A 30 2.89 5.51 2.38
C LEU A 30 2.90 4.53 1.21
N MET A 31 3.83 4.68 0.26
CA MET A 31 3.98 3.74 -0.86
C MET A 31 4.49 2.38 -0.39
N LYS A 32 5.42 2.35 0.57
CA LYS A 32 5.88 1.09 1.18
C LYS A 32 4.75 0.37 1.92
N GLU A 33 3.96 1.10 2.70
CA GLU A 33 2.82 0.55 3.42
C GLU A 33 1.73 0.05 2.45
N ARG A 34 1.40 0.84 1.42
CA ARG A 34 0.51 0.40 0.34
C ARG A 34 0.99 -0.90 -0.28
N HIS A 35 2.28 -1.02 -0.58
CA HIS A 35 2.83 -2.24 -1.17
C HIS A 35 2.71 -3.46 -0.25
N ALA A 36 2.92 -3.28 1.06
CA ALA A 36 2.70 -4.35 2.04
C ALA A 36 1.23 -4.79 2.07
N LEU A 37 0.29 -3.85 2.06
CA LEU A 37 -1.15 -4.15 1.99
C LEU A 37 -1.53 -4.86 0.69
N LEU A 38 -0.98 -4.44 -0.46
CA LEU A 38 -1.21 -5.11 -1.74
C LEU A 38 -0.76 -6.58 -1.71
N LYS A 39 0.37 -6.89 -1.05
CA LYS A 39 0.81 -8.29 -0.88
C LYS A 39 -0.17 -9.11 -0.05
N VAL A 40 -0.64 -8.56 1.08
CA VAL A 40 -1.62 -9.23 1.94
C VAL A 40 -2.93 -9.48 1.19
N THR A 41 -3.43 -8.46 0.48
CA THR A 41 -4.63 -8.54 -0.35
C THR A 41 -4.48 -9.59 -1.45
N GLY A 42 -3.35 -9.61 -2.15
CA GLY A 42 -3.07 -10.59 -3.21
C GLY A 42 -3.01 -12.02 -2.66
N ALA A 43 -2.37 -12.22 -1.52
CA ALA A 43 -2.34 -13.52 -0.84
C ALA A 43 -3.74 -13.97 -0.39
N ALA A 44 -4.56 -13.05 0.12
CA ALA A 44 -5.95 -13.34 0.48
C ALA A 44 -6.79 -13.71 -0.76
N ALA A 45 -6.62 -13.01 -1.88
CA ALA A 45 -7.30 -13.33 -3.13
C ALA A 45 -6.90 -14.71 -3.68
N GLY A 46 -5.60 -15.03 -3.64
CA GLY A 46 -5.10 -16.37 -3.99
C GLY A 46 -5.68 -17.45 -3.08
N LEU A 47 -5.74 -17.20 -1.77
CA LEU A 47 -6.37 -18.14 -0.83
C LEU A 47 -7.84 -18.39 -1.19
N ILE A 48 -8.64 -17.34 -1.39
CA ILE A 48 -10.07 -17.48 -1.76
C ILE A 48 -10.23 -18.26 -3.06
N ALA A 49 -9.34 -18.08 -4.04
CA ALA A 49 -9.39 -18.80 -5.32
C ALA A 49 -9.14 -20.32 -5.17
N GLU A 50 -8.38 -20.73 -4.16
CA GLU A 50 -8.05 -22.14 -3.88
C GLU A 50 -9.00 -22.81 -2.88
N LEU A 51 -9.91 -22.06 -2.24
CA LEU A 51 -10.87 -22.64 -1.28
C LEU A 51 -11.99 -23.39 -2.00
N ASP A 52 -12.23 -24.64 -1.59
CA ASP A 52 -13.44 -25.41 -1.95
C ASP A 52 -14.46 -25.31 -0.80
N SER A 53 -15.63 -24.74 -1.08
CA SER A 53 -16.67 -24.48 -0.08
C SER A 53 -17.37 -25.72 0.46
N HIS A 54 -17.27 -26.86 -0.21
CA HIS A 54 -17.96 -28.09 0.19
C HIS A 54 -17.37 -28.73 1.47
N ASP A 55 -16.08 -28.48 1.74
CA ASP A 55 -15.35 -29.09 2.86
C ASP A 55 -15.11 -28.12 4.03
N LEU A 56 -15.68 -26.91 3.97
CA LEU A 56 -15.42 -25.86 4.96
C LEU A 56 -16.51 -25.76 6.03
N PRO A 57 -16.13 -25.63 7.32
CA PRO A 57 -17.08 -25.27 8.37
C PRO A 57 -17.78 -23.95 8.03
N GLN A 58 -19.06 -23.81 8.42
CA GLN A 58 -19.87 -22.62 8.12
C GLN A 58 -19.19 -21.29 8.51
N ARG A 59 -18.50 -21.25 9.66
CA ARG A 59 -17.75 -20.07 10.10
C ARG A 59 -16.61 -19.67 9.16
N THR A 60 -15.97 -20.66 8.53
CA THR A 60 -14.91 -20.42 7.55
C THR A 60 -15.48 -19.88 6.25
N VAL A 61 -16.65 -20.39 5.83
CA VAL A 61 -17.38 -19.87 4.67
C VAL A 61 -17.78 -18.40 4.90
N GLU A 62 -18.36 -18.07 6.07
CA GLU A 62 -18.71 -16.69 6.44
C GLU A 62 -17.48 -15.75 6.37
N ALA A 63 -16.33 -16.19 6.90
CA ALA A 63 -15.09 -15.42 6.83
C ALA A 63 -14.56 -15.27 5.39
N ALA A 64 -14.65 -16.31 4.58
CA ALA A 64 -14.25 -16.28 3.18
C ALA A 64 -15.16 -15.36 2.35
N GLU A 65 -16.47 -15.34 2.61
CA GLU A 65 -17.41 -14.41 1.96
C GLU A 65 -17.11 -12.95 2.28
N LEU A 66 -16.74 -12.64 3.53
CA LEU A 66 -16.32 -11.29 3.92
C LEU A 66 -15.06 -10.86 3.18
N LEU A 67 -14.08 -11.75 3.05
CA LEU A 67 -12.86 -11.51 2.28
C LEU A 67 -13.17 -11.32 0.79
N ALA A 68 -13.95 -12.22 0.19
CA ALA A 68 -14.35 -12.15 -1.21
C ALA A 68 -15.08 -10.84 -1.52
N THR A 69 -16.02 -10.43 -0.65
CA THR A 69 -16.73 -9.15 -0.78
C THR A 69 -15.76 -7.97 -0.71
N SER A 70 -14.83 -7.99 0.24
CA SER A 70 -13.83 -6.93 0.39
C SER A 70 -12.90 -6.83 -0.82
N ILE A 71 -12.48 -7.97 -1.37
CA ILE A 71 -11.65 -8.06 -2.58
C ILE A 71 -12.42 -7.56 -3.80
N ASN A 72 -13.68 -7.94 -3.95
CA ASN A 72 -14.52 -7.52 -5.08
C ASN A 72 -14.87 -6.02 -5.07
N ASN A 73 -14.72 -5.35 -3.93
CA ASN A 73 -14.88 -3.89 -3.83
C ASN A 73 -13.62 -3.11 -4.26
N LEU A 74 -12.51 -3.79 -4.53
CA LEU A 74 -11.31 -3.16 -5.07
C LEU A 74 -11.52 -2.77 -6.54
N THR A 75 -10.83 -1.74 -6.99
CA THR A 75 -10.75 -1.45 -8.43
C THR A 75 -9.98 -2.56 -9.13
N GLU A 76 -10.29 -2.81 -10.41
CA GLU A 76 -9.56 -3.79 -11.23
C GLU A 76 -8.05 -3.54 -11.22
N GLU A 77 -7.64 -2.27 -11.32
CA GLU A 77 -6.24 -1.86 -11.20
C GLU A 77 -5.62 -2.25 -9.84
N SER A 78 -6.33 -1.98 -8.73
CA SER A 78 -5.82 -2.30 -7.39
C SER A 78 -5.75 -3.81 -7.15
N LEU A 79 -6.70 -4.57 -7.70
CA LEU A 79 -6.69 -6.02 -7.64
C LEU A 79 -5.52 -6.58 -8.45
N GLN A 80 -5.30 -6.07 -9.66
CA GLN A 80 -4.17 -6.47 -10.50
C GLN A 80 -2.82 -6.15 -9.83
N ASP A 81 -2.68 -4.97 -9.23
CA ASP A 81 -1.51 -4.58 -8.43
C ASP A 81 -1.26 -5.57 -7.29
N ALA A 82 -2.33 -5.98 -6.58
CA ALA A 82 -2.24 -6.93 -5.47
C ALA A 82 -1.79 -8.32 -5.93
N LEU A 83 -2.36 -8.84 -7.02
CA LEU A 83 -1.99 -10.12 -7.61
C LEU A 83 -0.53 -10.11 -8.13
N ASN A 84 -0.10 -9.01 -8.75
CA ASN A 84 1.29 -8.84 -9.18
C ASN A 84 2.25 -8.81 -7.99
N ALA A 85 1.88 -8.13 -6.91
CA ALA A 85 2.70 -7.99 -5.71
C ALA A 85 2.96 -9.34 -5.00
N VAL A 86 1.97 -10.25 -4.99
CA VAL A 86 2.14 -11.60 -4.42
C VAL A 86 2.90 -12.55 -5.35
N GLN A 87 2.69 -12.47 -6.67
CA GLN A 87 3.49 -13.26 -7.63
C GLN A 87 4.97 -12.92 -7.54
N ALA A 88 5.32 -11.64 -7.41
CA ALA A 88 6.70 -11.21 -7.19
C ALA A 88 7.32 -11.73 -5.88
N ALA A 89 6.49 -12.05 -4.86
CA ALA A 89 6.95 -12.61 -3.59
C ALA A 89 7.14 -14.14 -3.62
N ILE A 90 6.39 -14.86 -4.46
CA ILE A 90 6.47 -16.33 -4.58
C ILE A 90 7.66 -16.78 -5.45
N VAL A 91 8.10 -15.94 -6.38
CA VAL A 91 9.20 -16.25 -7.32
C VAL A 91 10.59 -15.87 -6.77
N ASN A 92 10.67 -15.41 -5.51
CA ASN A 92 11.89 -14.91 -4.88
C ASN A 92 12.52 -15.88 -3.88
#